data_AF-A0A316T9T9-F1
#
_entry.id   AF-A0A316T9T9-F1
#
_cell.length_a   1.000
_cell.length_b   1.000
_cell.length_c   1.000
_cell.angle_alpha   90.00
_cell.angle_beta   90.00
_cell.angle_gamma   90.00
#
_symmetry.space_group_name_H-M   'P 1'
#
loop_
_entity.id
_entity.type
_entity.pdbx_description
1 polymer ?
#
loop_
_entity_poly.entity_id
_entity_poly.type
_entity_poly.pdbx_seq_one_letter_code
_entity_poly.pdbx_strand_id
1 'polypeptide(L)'
;MVEQASPKSPSAKNIPMAFFIGGLICGIGEALRQLYIAAGLGKPEAAACVSVTFIGITAILTGLKVFDNIAKVAGAGTIVPITGFANAIVSPALEFKA
;
A
#
# COMPACT_ATOMS: atom_id res chain seq x y z
N MET A 1 17.18 -9.72 -26.40
CA MET A 1 17.57 -10.20 -25.04
C MET A 1 16.78 -9.52 -23.90
N VAL A 2 16.21 -8.32 -24.09
CA VAL A 2 15.39 -7.66 -23.05
C VAL A 2 13.97 -8.26 -22.92
N GLU A 3 13.37 -8.73 -24.02
CA GLU A 3 11.99 -9.26 -24.03
C GLU A 3 11.79 -10.62 -23.34
N GLN A 4 12.87 -11.39 -23.11
CA GLN A 4 12.78 -12.70 -22.43
C GLN A 4 12.93 -12.60 -20.90
N ALA A 5 13.52 -11.53 -20.38
CA ALA A 5 13.69 -11.31 -18.95
C ALA A 5 12.45 -10.72 -18.27
N SER A 6 11.58 -10.06 -19.06
CA SER A 6 10.32 -9.46 -18.61
C SER A 6 9.18 -9.97 -19.50
N PRO A 7 8.59 -11.15 -19.21
CA PRO A 7 7.39 -11.59 -19.91
C PRO A 7 6.33 -10.50 -19.84
N LYS A 8 5.58 -10.30 -20.93
CA LYS A 8 4.46 -9.35 -20.96
C LYS A 8 3.51 -9.71 -19.81
N SER A 9 3.54 -8.89 -18.76
CA SER A 9 2.57 -9.00 -17.68
C SER A 9 1.17 -9.03 -18.30
N PRO A 10 0.25 -9.87 -17.81
CA PRO A 10 -1.11 -9.94 -18.32
C PRO A 10 -1.86 -8.65 -17.97
N SER A 11 -1.58 -7.56 -18.69
CA SER A 11 -2.05 -6.20 -18.40
C SER A 11 -3.58 -6.13 -18.37
N ALA A 12 -4.25 -6.89 -19.23
CA ALA A 12 -5.71 -7.01 -19.25
C ALA A 12 -6.30 -7.56 -17.95
N LYS A 13 -5.53 -8.35 -17.17
CA LYS A 13 -5.94 -8.87 -15.86
C LYS A 13 -5.43 -8.01 -14.71
N ASN A 14 -4.19 -7.52 -14.82
CA ASN A 14 -3.54 -6.77 -13.76
C ASN A 14 -4.09 -5.36 -13.59
N ILE A 15 -4.50 -4.69 -14.68
CA ILE A 15 -5.08 -3.33 -14.63
C ILE A 15 -6.39 -3.31 -13.84
N PRO A 16 -7.43 -4.11 -14.17
CA PRO A 16 -8.66 -4.10 -13.39
C PRO A 16 -8.41 -4.55 -11.95
N MET A 17 -7.57 -5.56 -11.73
CA MET A 17 -7.22 -6.01 -10.38
C MET A 17 -6.53 -4.89 -9.57
N ALA A 18 -5.60 -4.16 -10.15
CA ALA A 18 -4.94 -3.02 -9.51
C ALA A 18 -5.93 -1.88 -9.20
N PHE A 19 -6.87 -1.62 -10.11
CA PHE A 19 -7.92 -0.62 -9.89
C PHE A 19 -8.84 -1.00 -8.72
N PHE A 20 -9.30 -2.26 -8.65
CA PHE A 20 -10.16 -2.70 -7.55
C PHE A 20 -9.45 -2.74 -6.21
N ILE A 21 -8.21 -3.25 -6.17
CA ILE A 21 -7.40 -3.29 -4.95
C ILE A 21 -7.06 -1.86 -4.48
N GLY A 22 -6.59 -1.01 -5.38
CA GLY A 22 -6.27 0.39 -5.05
C GLY A 22 -7.52 1.15 -4.60
N GLY A 23 -8.64 0.96 -5.29
CA GLY A 23 -9.94 1.52 -4.93
C GLY A 23 -10.43 1.04 -3.56
N LEU A 24 -10.25 -0.24 -3.23
CA LEU A 24 -10.58 -0.79 -1.91
C LEU A 24 -9.75 -0.15 -0.81
N ILE A 25 -8.44 0.00 -1.01
CA ILE A 25 -7.53 0.65 -0.05
C ILE A 25 -7.93 2.12 0.14
N CYS A 26 -8.22 2.84 -0.94
CA CYS A 26 -8.71 4.22 -0.88
C CYS A 26 -10.07 4.31 -0.16
N GLY A 27 -10.98 3.36 -0.40
CA GLY A 27 -12.27 3.28 0.28
C GLY A 27 -12.14 3.04 1.79
N ILE A 28 -11.21 2.16 2.20
CA ILE A 28 -10.86 1.95 3.61
C ILE A 28 -10.25 3.24 4.20
N GLY A 29 -9.41 3.94 3.44
CA GLY A 29 -8.82 5.21 3.84
C GLY A 29 -9.86 6.30 4.08
N GLU A 30 -10.85 6.42 3.20
CA GLU A 30 -11.96 7.35 3.38
C GLU A 30 -12.82 6.95 4.60
N ALA A 31 -13.11 5.66 4.78
CA ALA A 31 -13.84 5.20 5.97
C ALA A 31 -13.10 5.56 7.28
N LEU A 32 -11.79 5.32 7.34
CA LEU A 32 -10.96 5.73 8.48
C LEU A 32 -10.94 7.25 8.67
N ARG A 33 -10.88 8.01 7.57
CA ARG A 33 -10.92 9.47 7.61
C ARG A 33 -12.24 9.96 8.23
N GLN A 34 -13.37 9.40 7.81
CA GLN A 34 -14.68 9.74 8.38
C GLN A 34 -14.75 9.37 9.87
N LEU A 35 -14.18 8.23 10.28
CA LEU A 35 -14.10 7.85 11.70
C LEU A 35 -13.26 8.84 12.52
N TYR A 36 -12.12 9.29 12.00
CA TYR A 36 -11.28 10.28 12.68
C TYR A 36 -11.97 11.65 12.76
N ILE A 37 -12.65 12.07 11.70
CA ILE A 37 -13.48 13.29 11.73
C ILE A 37 -14.60 13.15 12.76
N ALA A 38 -15.29 12.00 12.80
CA ALA A 38 -16.34 11.72 13.78
C ALA A 38 -15.82 11.66 15.23
N ALA A 39 -14.55 11.28 15.42
CA ALA A 39 -13.86 11.35 16.70
C ALA A 39 -13.43 12.77 17.12
N GLY A 40 -13.71 13.78 16.28
CA GLY A 40 -13.50 15.20 16.59
C GLY A 40 -12.23 15.81 16.00
N LEU A 41 -11.52 15.11 15.10
CA LEU A 41 -10.36 15.68 14.42
C LEU A 41 -10.77 16.62 13.29
N GLY A 42 -9.98 17.68 13.07
CA GLY A 42 -10.07 18.49 11.87
C GLY A 42 -9.80 17.67 10.60
N LYS A 43 -10.31 18.11 9.45
CA LYS A 43 -10.08 17.46 8.15
C LYS A 43 -8.58 17.23 7.83
N PRO A 44 -7.66 18.20 8.06
CA PRO A 44 -6.25 17.96 7.79
C PRO A 44 -5.61 16.99 8.80
N GLU A 45 -5.96 17.07 10.10
CA GLU A 45 -5.47 16.11 11.09
C GLU A 45 -5.98 14.69 10.82
N ALA A 46 -7.25 14.53 10.45
CA ALA A 46 -7.83 13.24 10.12
C ALA A 46 -7.12 12.60 8.92
N ALA A 47 -6.80 13.38 7.88
CA ALA A 47 -6.04 12.89 6.73
C ALA A 47 -4.63 12.44 7.15
N ALA A 48 -3.95 13.21 7.99
CA ALA A 48 -2.64 12.84 8.53
C ALA A 48 -2.72 11.53 9.35
N CYS A 49 -3.74 11.38 10.20
CA CYS A 49 -3.98 10.15 10.97
C CYS A 49 -4.21 8.93 10.08
N VAL A 50 -4.97 9.05 8.99
CA VAL A 50 -5.13 7.95 8.01
C VAL A 50 -3.79 7.57 7.40
N SER A 51 -3.01 8.56 6.94
CA SER A 51 -1.68 8.31 6.38
C SER A 51 -0.76 7.60 7.37
N VAL A 52 -0.69 8.07 8.61
CA VAL A 52 0.11 7.45 9.68
C VAL A 52 -0.35 6.02 9.96
N THR A 53 -1.67 5.79 9.98
CA THR A 53 -2.23 4.44 10.20
C THR A 53 -1.79 3.48 9.11
N PHE A 54 -1.90 3.86 7.84
CA PHE A 54 -1.48 3.00 6.73
C PHE A 54 0.03 2.80 6.67
N ILE A 55 0.83 3.83 6.96
CA ILE A 55 2.30 3.68 7.05
C ILE A 55 2.64 2.70 8.18
N GLY A 56 2.05 2.85 9.36
CA GLY A 56 2.32 1.98 10.51
C GLY A 56 1.95 0.53 10.25
N ILE A 57 0.74 0.27 9.73
CA ILE A 57 0.30 -1.08 9.36
C ILE A 57 1.25 -1.67 8.31
N THR A 58 1.61 -0.89 7.29
CA THR A 58 2.50 -1.37 6.23
C THR A 58 3.90 -1.65 6.76
N ALA A 59 4.44 -0.83 7.65
CA ALA A 59 5.74 -1.05 8.26
C ALA A 59 5.77 -2.36 9.07
N ILE A 60 4.73 -2.62 9.87
CA ILE A 60 4.59 -3.87 10.63
C ILE A 60 4.50 -5.06 9.67
N LEU A 61 3.61 -5.00 8.66
CA LEU A 61 3.45 -6.08 7.69
C LEU A 61 4.71 -6.34 6.86
N THR A 62 5.48 -5.29 6.56
CA THR A 62 6.78 -5.38 5.87
C THR A 62 7.82 -6.05 6.77
N GLY A 63 7.91 -5.64 8.04
CA GLY A 63 8.75 -6.29 9.06
C GLY A 63 8.47 -7.77 9.22
N LEU A 64 7.20 -8.16 9.15
CA LEU A 64 6.76 -9.56 9.23
C LEU A 64 6.92 -10.33 7.91
N LYS A 65 7.45 -9.71 6.84
CA LYS A 65 7.53 -10.27 5.48
C LYS A 65 6.17 -10.71 4.89
N VAL A 66 5.07 -10.18 5.40
CA VAL A 66 3.71 -10.47 4.92
C VAL A 66 3.32 -9.52 3.80
N PHE A 67 3.76 -8.26 3.88
CA PHE A 67 3.40 -7.24 2.90
C PHE A 67 3.84 -7.61 1.47
N ASP A 68 5.06 -8.12 1.29
CA ASP A 68 5.56 -8.58 -0.01
C ASP A 68 4.70 -9.69 -0.64
N ASN A 69 4.17 -10.61 0.18
CA ASN A 69 3.30 -11.67 -0.32
C ASN A 69 1.94 -11.11 -0.75
N ILE A 70 1.39 -10.16 0.01
CA ILE A 70 0.16 -9.45 -0.36
C ILE A 70 0.40 -8.64 -1.64
N ALA A 71 1.51 -7.91 -1.74
CA ALA A 71 1.85 -7.08 -2.89
C ALA A 71 2.06 -7.91 -4.17
N LYS A 72 2.59 -9.13 -4.08
CA LYS A 72 2.70 -10.05 -5.22
C LYS A 72 1.34 -10.48 -5.76
N VAL A 73 0.34 -10.67 -4.90
CA VAL A 73 -1.02 -11.09 -5.30
C VAL A 73 -1.86 -9.89 -5.75
N ALA A 74 -1.78 -8.79 -5.01
CA ALA A 74 -2.58 -7.60 -5.22
C ALA A 74 -1.98 -6.65 -6.29
N GLY A 75 -0.72 -6.87 -6.66
CA GLY A 75 -0.02 -6.21 -7.75
C GLY A 75 0.15 -4.71 -7.51
N ALA A 76 0.07 -3.94 -8.60
CA ALA A 76 0.27 -2.50 -8.55
C ALA A 76 -0.73 -1.77 -7.63
N GLY A 77 -1.91 -2.35 -7.39
CA GLY A 77 -2.96 -1.74 -6.56
C GLY A 77 -2.58 -1.51 -5.10
N THR A 78 -1.67 -2.32 -4.54
CA THR A 78 -1.11 -2.15 -3.18
C THR A 78 0.15 -1.29 -3.14
N ILE A 79 0.77 -1.03 -4.29
CA ILE A 79 2.04 -0.28 -4.41
C ILE A 79 1.79 1.19 -4.76
N VAL A 80 0.74 1.49 -5.53
CA VAL A 80 0.37 2.87 -5.89
C VAL A 80 -0.05 3.74 -4.68
N PRO A 81 -0.80 3.22 -3.68
CA PRO A 81 -1.13 3.99 -2.47
C PRO A 81 0.09 4.22 -1.56
N ILE A 82 -0.09 5.01 -0.49
CA ILE A 82 0.96 5.33 0.49
C ILE A 82 1.61 4.09 1.15
N THR A 83 0.94 2.94 1.06
CA THR A 83 1.45 1.63 1.48
C THR A 83 2.69 1.22 0.69
N GLY A 84 2.76 1.46 -0.62
CA GLY A 84 3.96 1.16 -1.41
C GLY A 84 5.15 2.03 -1.04
N PHE A 85 4.91 3.32 -0.76
CA PHE A 85 5.94 4.20 -0.21
C PHE A 85 6.46 3.68 1.14
N ALA A 86 5.56 3.30 2.06
CA ALA A 86 5.96 2.78 3.37
C ALA A 86 6.82 1.51 3.25
N ASN A 87 6.42 0.55 2.40
CA ASN A 87 7.20 -0.66 2.16
C ASN A 87 8.58 -0.35 1.55
N ALA A 88 8.65 0.56 0.57
CA ALA A 88 9.91 0.94 -0.08
C ALA A 88 10.93 1.61 0.87
N ILE A 89 10.46 2.24 1.97
CA ILE A 89 11.34 2.80 3.01
C ILE A 89 11.70 1.74 4.06
N VAL A 90 10.74 0.90 4.46
CA VAL A 90 10.92 -0.06 5.55
C VAL A 90 11.74 -1.29 5.13
N SER A 91 11.55 -1.80 3.91
CA SER A 91 12.31 -2.94 3.38
C SER A 91 13.84 -2.72 3.42
N PRO A 92 14.41 -1.64 2.85
CA PRO A 92 15.85 -1.40 2.93
C PRO A 92 16.30 -1.11 4.37
N ALA A 93 15.47 -0.48 5.21
CA ALA A 93 15.79 -0.26 6.62
C ALA A 93 15.94 -1.58 7.41
N LEU A 94 15.18 -2.62 7.04
CA LEU A 94 15.29 -3.97 7.61
C LEU A 94 16.47 -4.75 7.03
N GLU A 95 16.77 -4.56 5.74
CA GLU A 95 17.90 -5.21 5.05
C GLU A 95 19.25 -4.58 5.40
N PHE A 96 19.28 -3.30 5.81
CA PHE A 96 20.48 -2.60 6.29
C PHE A 96 20.98 -3.10 7.66
N LYS A 97 20.45 -4.23 8.15
CA LYS A 97 20.99 -4.94 9.30
C LYS A 97 22.34 -5.57 8.88
N ALA A 98 23.43 -4.96 9.37
CA ALA A 98 24.80 -5.47 9.30
C ALA A 98 24.93 -6.88 9.88
#